data_AF-A0A7C3T1M8-F1
#
_entry.id   AF-A0A7C3T1M8-F1
#
_cell.length_a   1.000
_cell.length_b   1.000
_cell.length_c   1.000
_cell.angle_alpha   90.00
_cell.angle_beta   90.00
_cell.angle_gamma   90.00
#
_symmetry.space_group_name_H-M   'P 1'
#
loop_
_entity.id
_entity.type
_entity.pdbx_description
1 polymer ?
#
loop_
_entity_poly.entity_id
_entity_poly.type
_entity_poly.pdbx_seq_one_letter_code
_entity_poly.pdbx_strand_id
1 'polypeptide(L)'
;MEARDGGAKNVETPGRDEGARWRSGRTGLEEEGMEWLDTHVHILPPRRMRGLVRWVKRFMPHYPLSEEITPEEIVSSLRRSGIRRFFNLVFPLWEEETEALNRFNRDVCAGLEGAVPLGSLHIDTPDKRKETARCIEEYGFLGMKLHPYAQGFPAFGEEMRPMFEVLD
;
A
#
# COMPACT_ATOMS: atom_id res chain seq x y z
N MET A 1 2.67 25.63 -64.90
CA MET A 1 2.54 24.21 -64.52
C MET A 1 2.58 24.19 -63.00
N GLU A 2 1.40 24.06 -62.40
CA GLU A 2 1.14 24.31 -60.98
C GLU A 2 1.77 23.25 -60.07
N ALA A 3 2.30 23.73 -58.94
CA ALA A 3 2.76 22.92 -57.82
C ALA A 3 1.58 22.22 -57.15
N ARG A 4 1.68 20.90 -56.96
CA ARG A 4 0.77 20.14 -56.10
C ARG A 4 1.37 20.06 -54.71
N ASP A 5 0.82 20.88 -53.83
CA ASP A 5 1.12 20.90 -52.41
C ASP A 5 0.43 19.70 -51.72
N GLY A 6 1.22 18.86 -51.07
CA GLY A 6 0.77 17.65 -50.39
C GLY A 6 0.25 18.00 -49.00
N GLY A 7 -1.05 18.33 -48.90
CA GLY A 7 -1.72 18.57 -47.62
C GLY A 7 -1.73 17.32 -46.74
N ALA A 8 -0.83 17.28 -45.74
CA ALA A 8 -0.97 16.38 -44.60
C ALA A 8 -2.23 16.81 -43.82
N LYS A 9 -3.22 15.91 -43.74
CA LYS A 9 -4.39 16.12 -42.90
C LYS A 9 -3.93 16.12 -41.45
N ASN A 10 -4.01 17.28 -40.79
CA ASN A 10 -3.93 17.37 -39.34
C ASN A 10 -5.09 16.55 -38.77
N VAL A 11 -4.76 15.40 -38.17
CA VAL A 11 -5.67 14.69 -37.29
C VAL A 11 -5.64 15.47 -35.99
N GLU A 12 -6.67 16.27 -35.74
CA GLU A 12 -6.88 16.89 -34.44
C GLU A 12 -7.07 15.78 -33.41
N THR A 13 -6.06 15.58 -32.57
CA THR A 13 -6.22 14.81 -31.33
C THR A 13 -7.28 15.51 -30.49
N PRO A 14 -8.35 14.82 -30.04
CA PRO A 14 -9.34 15.45 -29.18
C PRO A 14 -8.63 16.02 -27.97
N GLY A 15 -8.83 17.30 -27.70
CA GLY A 15 -8.26 17.96 -26.53
C GLY A 15 -8.58 17.14 -25.29
N ARG A 16 -7.54 16.60 -24.63
CA ARG A 16 -7.71 16.00 -23.32
C ARG A 16 -8.22 17.10 -22.42
N ASP A 17 -9.42 16.92 -21.89
CA ASP A 17 -9.98 17.78 -20.85
C ASP A 17 -9.01 17.79 -19.65
N GLU A 18 -8.19 18.83 -19.57
CA GLU A 18 -7.26 19.05 -18.46
C GLU A 18 -8.01 19.31 -17.14
N GLY A 19 -9.34 19.49 -17.19
CA GLY A 19 -10.23 19.64 -16.04
C GLY A 19 -10.44 18.37 -15.22
N ALA A 20 -10.18 17.18 -15.78
CA ALA A 20 -10.37 15.90 -15.11
C ALA A 20 -9.11 15.35 -14.41
N ARG A 21 -8.02 16.13 -14.33
CA ARG A 21 -6.85 15.71 -13.53
C ARG A 21 -7.16 15.95 -12.06
N TRP A 22 -7.28 14.87 -11.28
CA TRP A 22 -7.35 14.93 -9.81
C TRP A 22 -6.29 15.90 -9.29
N ARG A 23 -6.76 16.99 -8.68
CA ARG A 23 -5.91 17.87 -7.89
C ARG A 23 -6.00 17.36 -6.48
N SER A 24 -4.89 16.93 -5.90
CA SER A 24 -4.83 16.63 -4.47
C SER A 24 -5.43 17.82 -3.73
N GLY A 25 -6.56 17.60 -3.03
CA GLY A 25 -7.12 18.60 -2.13
C GLY A 25 -6.04 19.03 -1.13
N ARG A 26 -6.14 20.23 -0.58
CA ARG A 26 -5.25 20.61 0.53
C ARG A 26 -5.54 19.63 1.68
N THR A 27 -4.58 18.78 2.01
CA THR A 27 -4.69 17.90 3.18
C THR A 27 -4.69 18.77 4.43
N GLY A 28 -5.62 18.52 5.35
CA GLY A 28 -5.74 19.29 6.59
C GLY A 28 -6.57 20.57 6.51
N LEU A 29 -7.29 20.85 5.41
CA LEU A 29 -8.43 21.76 5.50
C LEU A 29 -9.60 21.00 6.13
N GLU A 30 -10.03 21.46 7.30
CA GLU A 30 -11.31 21.08 7.90
C GLU A 30 -12.42 21.65 7.01
N GLU A 31 -12.80 20.96 5.94
CA GLU A 31 -14.22 20.98 5.59
C GLU A 31 -14.93 20.30 6.77
N GLU A 32 -15.74 21.08 7.50
CA GLU A 32 -16.42 20.61 8.72
C GLU A 32 -17.06 19.23 8.47
N GLY A 33 -16.58 18.22 9.20
CA GLY A 33 -17.10 16.85 9.15
C GLY A 33 -16.38 15.86 8.23
N MET A 34 -15.36 16.25 7.45
CA MET A 34 -14.62 15.32 6.57
C MET A 34 -13.37 14.73 7.25
N GLU A 35 -13.38 13.43 7.56
CA GLU A 35 -12.20 12.70 8.05
C GLU A 35 -11.38 12.09 6.92
N TRP A 36 -10.06 12.31 6.93
CA TRP A 36 -9.13 11.68 5.99
C TRP A 36 -8.62 10.33 6.50
N LEU A 37 -8.62 9.35 5.60
CA LEU A 37 -8.09 7.99 5.78
C LEU A 37 -6.89 7.80 4.84
N ASP A 38 -5.76 7.35 5.38
CA ASP A 38 -4.64 6.89 4.56
C ASP A 38 -4.74 5.38 4.32
N THR A 39 -4.97 4.98 3.09
CA THR A 39 -5.14 3.57 2.74
C THR A 39 -3.81 2.84 2.49
N HIS A 40 -2.66 3.50 2.62
CA HIS A 40 -1.37 2.94 2.23
C HIS A 40 -0.22 3.37 3.14
N VAL A 41 -0.23 2.88 4.39
CA VAL A 41 0.87 3.08 5.34
C VAL A 41 1.67 1.79 5.48
N HIS A 42 3.00 1.93 5.65
CA HIS A 42 3.90 0.84 5.97
C HIS A 42 4.62 1.10 7.30
N ILE A 43 4.19 0.40 8.34
CA ILE A 43 4.91 0.21 9.60
C ILE A 43 5.34 -1.25 9.62
N LEU A 44 6.65 -1.47 9.57
CA LEU A 44 7.30 -2.78 9.44
C LEU A 44 8.27 -3.00 10.60
N PRO A 45 8.70 -4.25 10.87
CA PRO A 45 9.78 -4.50 11.84
C PRO A 45 11.02 -3.65 11.50
N PRO A 46 11.79 -3.14 12.48
CA PRO A 46 12.83 -2.13 12.25
C PRO A 46 13.83 -2.50 11.14
N ARG A 47 14.26 -3.77 11.07
CA ARG A 47 15.15 -4.24 10.01
C ARG A 47 14.52 -4.15 8.61
N ARG A 48 13.23 -4.48 8.51
CA ARG A 48 12.45 -4.40 7.25
C ARG A 48 12.18 -2.95 6.88
N MET A 49 11.86 -2.10 7.85
CA MET A 49 11.67 -0.66 7.62
C MET A 49 12.95 0.00 7.08
N ARG A 50 14.10 -0.24 7.71
CA ARG A 50 15.41 0.21 7.18
C ARG A 50 15.65 -0.25 5.74
N GLY A 51 15.38 -1.52 5.46
CA GLY A 51 15.52 -2.09 4.11
C GLY A 51 14.62 -1.39 3.09
N LEU A 52 13.36 -1.12 3.45
CA LEU A 52 12.40 -0.40 2.62
C LEU A 52 12.88 1.03 2.34
N VAL A 53 13.30 1.78 3.37
CA VAL A 53 13.79 3.15 3.20
C VAL A 53 15.03 3.20 2.30
N ARG A 54 15.99 2.27 2.46
CA ARG A 54 17.15 2.15 1.57
C ARG A 54 16.74 1.87 0.13
N TRP A 55 15.78 0.96 -0.07
CA TRP A 55 15.27 0.63 -1.39
C TRP A 55 14.61 1.84 -2.04
N VAL A 56 13.75 2.58 -1.32
CA VAL A 56 13.14 3.83 -1.80
C VAL A 56 14.21 4.85 -2.19
N LYS A 57 15.22 5.06 -1.35
CA LYS A 57 16.31 6.01 -1.62
C LYS A 57 17.16 5.64 -2.84
N ARG A 58 17.18 4.37 -3.26
CA ARG A 58 17.83 3.99 -4.53
C ARG A 58 17.14 4.61 -5.75
N PHE A 59 15.82 4.82 -5.68
CA PHE A 59 15.03 5.46 -6.74
C PHE A 59 14.82 6.96 -6.49
N MET A 60 14.80 7.37 -5.23
CA MET A 60 14.59 8.75 -4.80
C MET A 60 15.68 9.18 -3.79
N PRO A 61 16.92 9.48 -4.24
CA PRO A 61 18.07 9.69 -3.34
C PRO A 61 17.89 10.78 -2.27
N HIS A 62 17.09 11.81 -2.58
CA HIS A 62 16.86 12.94 -1.69
C HIS A 62 15.56 12.81 -0.87
N TYR A 63 14.92 11.64 -0.85
CA TYR A 63 13.70 11.43 -0.09
C TYR A 63 13.97 11.61 1.42
N PRO A 64 13.28 12.53 2.12
CA PRO A 64 13.65 13.01 3.45
C PRO A 64 13.20 12.08 4.59
N LEU A 65 13.27 10.77 4.38
CA LEU A 65 12.86 9.77 5.37
C LEU A 65 14.08 9.15 6.06
N SER A 66 14.08 9.12 7.39
CA SER A 66 15.13 8.44 8.16
C SER A 66 15.03 6.92 7.97
N GLU A 67 16.17 6.24 7.89
CA GLU A 67 16.17 4.76 7.93
C GLU A 67 15.73 4.23 9.29
N GLU A 68 15.95 5.00 10.36
CA GLU A 68 15.58 4.66 11.74
C GLU A 68 14.22 5.24 12.14
N ILE A 69 13.36 5.59 11.16
CA ILE A 69 12.03 6.13 11.47
C ILE A 69 11.22 5.15 12.32
N THR A 70 10.61 5.65 13.39
CA THR A 70 9.82 4.83 14.32
C THR A 70 8.32 4.81 13.97
N PRO A 71 7.55 3.80 14.43
CA PRO A 71 6.10 3.79 14.30
C PRO A 71 5.43 5.07 14.82
N GLU A 72 5.91 5.61 15.93
CA GLU A 72 5.38 6.82 16.57
C GLU A 72 5.64 8.06 15.70
N GLU A 73 6.81 8.15 15.07
CA GLU A 73 7.12 9.25 14.13
C GLU A 73 6.23 9.20 12.88
N ILE A 74 5.98 7.99 12.35
CA ILE A 74 5.05 7.78 11.22
C ILE A 74 3.65 8.25 11.62
N VAL A 75 3.12 7.77 12.75
CA VAL A 75 1.80 8.15 13.23
C VAL A 75 1.72 9.64 13.52
N SER A 76 2.73 10.22 14.17
CA SER A 76 2.81 11.65 14.42
C SER A 76 2.74 12.47 13.12
N SER A 77 3.36 12.00 12.04
CA SER A 77 3.27 12.62 10.71
C SER A 77 1.87 12.55 10.10
N LEU A 78 1.20 11.40 10.21
CA LEU A 78 -0.19 11.23 9.78
C LEU A 78 -1.12 12.20 10.53
N ARG A 79 -0.96 12.31 11.86
CA ARG A 79 -1.78 13.20 12.70
C ARG A 79 -1.58 14.68 12.34
N ARG A 80 -0.33 15.11 12.13
CA ARG A 80 -0.04 16.48 11.65
C ARG A 80 -0.65 16.77 10.28
N SER A 81 -0.93 15.74 9.49
CA SER A 81 -1.56 15.85 8.17
C SER A 81 -3.09 15.77 8.21
N GLY A 82 -3.70 15.68 9.40
CA GLY A 82 -5.15 15.55 9.59
C GLY A 82 -5.69 14.14 9.38
N ILE A 83 -4.82 13.14 9.25
CA ILE A 83 -5.20 11.73 9.00
C ILE A 83 -5.42 11.04 10.34
N ARG A 84 -6.65 10.60 10.60
CA ARG A 84 -7.02 9.98 11.89
C ARG A 84 -7.12 8.47 11.87
N ARG A 85 -7.32 7.87 10.70
CA ARG A 85 -7.31 6.43 10.51
C ARG A 85 -6.39 6.07 9.36
N PHE A 86 -5.81 4.87 9.40
CA PHE A 86 -4.96 4.39 8.32
C PHE A 86 -4.90 2.87 8.23
N PHE A 87 -4.71 2.36 7.03
CA PHE A 87 -4.41 0.94 6.80
C PHE A 87 -2.91 0.69 6.93
N ASN A 88 -2.52 -0.18 7.87
CA ASN A 88 -1.14 -0.64 7.96
C ASN A 88 -0.95 -1.91 7.12
N LEU A 89 -0.15 -1.78 6.07
CA LEU A 89 0.08 -2.79 5.05
C LEU A 89 1.44 -3.46 5.26
N VAL A 90 1.45 -4.68 5.78
CA VAL A 90 2.68 -5.51 5.81
C VAL A 90 2.80 -6.35 4.53
N PHE A 91 4.01 -6.78 4.19
CA PHE A 91 4.22 -7.73 3.11
C PHE A 91 5.50 -8.54 3.29
N PRO A 92 5.42 -9.88 3.26
CA PRO A 92 6.60 -10.74 3.27
C PRO A 92 7.32 -10.67 1.93
N LEU A 93 8.66 -10.70 1.97
CA LEU A 93 9.50 -10.97 0.79
C LEU A 93 9.98 -12.41 0.74
N TRP A 94 9.91 -13.12 1.86
CA TRP A 94 10.27 -14.53 1.98
C TRP A 94 9.16 -15.28 2.70
N GLU A 95 9.04 -16.58 2.42
CA GLU A 95 7.98 -17.44 2.95
C GLU A 95 7.90 -17.37 4.49
N GLU A 96 9.06 -17.47 5.14
CA GLU A 96 9.22 -17.57 6.59
C GLU A 96 8.84 -16.28 7.32
N GLU A 97 8.74 -15.16 6.60
CA GLU A 97 8.34 -13.88 7.19
C GLU A 97 6.84 -13.79 7.46
N THR A 98 6.02 -14.59 6.77
CA THR A 98 4.56 -14.42 6.72
C THR A 98 3.93 -14.33 8.11
N GLU A 99 4.06 -15.39 8.91
CA GLU A 99 3.46 -15.44 10.25
C GLU A 99 4.03 -14.36 11.17
N ALA A 100 5.36 -14.18 11.14
CA ALA A 100 6.04 -13.23 12.01
C ALA A 100 5.63 -11.78 11.72
N LEU A 101 5.41 -11.45 10.44
CA LEU A 101 4.94 -10.13 10.03
C LEU A 101 3.48 -9.89 10.41
N ASN A 102 2.59 -10.87 10.25
CA ASN A 102 1.20 -10.70 10.65
C ASN A 102 1.05 -10.55 12.17
N ARG A 103 1.81 -11.33 12.94
CA ARG A 103 1.89 -11.16 14.40
C ARG A 103 2.43 -9.77 14.79
N PHE A 104 3.52 -9.33 14.15
CA PHE A 104 4.03 -7.98 14.36
C PHE A 104 2.97 -6.92 14.03
N ASN A 105 2.23 -7.08 12.93
CA ASN A 105 1.21 -6.13 12.50
C ASN A 105 0.08 -6.01 13.55
N ARG A 106 -0.38 -7.15 14.08
CA ARG A 106 -1.35 -7.20 15.17
C ARG A 106 -0.84 -6.42 16.38
N ASP A 107 0.37 -6.76 16.83
CA ASP A 107 0.94 -6.22 18.08
C ASP A 107 1.22 -4.72 17.97
N VAL A 108 1.78 -4.27 16.85
CA VAL A 108 2.06 -2.84 16.64
C VAL A 108 0.78 -2.03 16.49
N CYS A 109 -0.21 -2.51 15.72
CA CYS A 109 -1.45 -1.78 15.51
C CYS A 109 -2.32 -1.73 16.77
N ALA A 110 -2.26 -2.73 17.66
CA ALA A 110 -2.95 -2.68 18.95
C ALA A 110 -2.50 -1.49 19.82
N GLY A 111 -1.27 -1.00 19.65
CA GLY A 111 -0.73 0.15 20.36
C GLY A 111 -0.92 1.50 19.66
N LEU A 112 -1.49 1.54 18.46
CA LEU A 112 -1.57 2.74 17.64
C LEU A 112 -3.03 3.14 17.37
N GLU A 113 -3.46 4.27 17.93
CA GLU A 113 -4.81 4.80 17.71
C GLU A 113 -5.09 4.95 16.21
N GLY A 114 -6.26 4.49 15.76
CA GLY A 114 -6.72 4.60 14.37
C GLY A 114 -5.99 3.72 13.35
N ALA A 115 -5.05 2.87 13.78
CA ALA A 115 -4.43 1.88 12.93
C ALA A 115 -5.42 0.74 12.61
N VAL A 116 -5.47 0.36 11.35
CA VAL A 116 -6.28 -0.77 10.87
C VAL A 116 -5.34 -1.74 10.15
N PRO A 117 -4.99 -2.87 10.77
CA PRO A 117 -4.07 -3.84 10.18
C PRO A 117 -4.75 -4.65 9.07
N LEU A 118 -4.02 -4.89 7.98
CA LEU A 118 -4.33 -5.93 7.00
C LEU A 118 -3.32 -7.08 7.10
N GLY A 119 -3.79 -8.30 6.94
CA GLY A 119 -2.93 -9.47 6.87
C GLY A 119 -2.16 -9.52 5.56
N SER A 120 -1.15 -10.35 5.47
CA SER A 120 -0.43 -10.60 4.22
C SER A 120 0.12 -12.02 4.20
N LEU A 121 0.53 -12.50 3.04
CA LEU A 121 1.21 -13.78 2.91
C LEU A 121 2.17 -13.78 1.72
N HIS A 122 3.10 -14.72 1.74
CA HIS A 122 3.99 -14.99 0.62
C HIS A 122 3.32 -15.98 -0.33
N ILE A 123 3.64 -15.90 -1.63
CA ILE A 123 3.12 -16.86 -2.60
C ILE A 123 3.45 -18.31 -2.24
N ASP A 124 4.58 -18.55 -1.59
CA ASP A 124 5.00 -19.88 -1.15
C ASP A 124 4.52 -20.26 0.25
N THR A 125 3.70 -19.41 0.92
CA THR A 125 3.11 -19.78 2.21
C THR A 125 2.39 -21.14 2.10
N PRO A 126 2.79 -22.17 2.89
CA PRO A 126 2.32 -23.54 2.67
C PRO A 126 0.81 -23.70 2.87
N ASP A 127 0.27 -23.03 3.90
CA ASP A 127 -1.15 -23.08 4.23
C ASP A 127 -1.75 -21.66 4.24
N LYS A 128 -2.02 -21.16 3.03
CA LYS A 128 -2.59 -19.83 2.81
C LYS A 128 -3.97 -19.69 3.45
N ARG A 129 -4.77 -20.77 3.44
CA ARG A 129 -6.10 -20.79 4.05
C ARG A 129 -5.98 -20.55 5.55
N LYS A 130 -5.15 -21.33 6.24
CA LYS A 130 -4.93 -21.19 7.69
C LYS A 130 -4.38 -19.82 8.07
N GLU A 131 -3.39 -19.32 7.33
CA GLU A 131 -2.80 -18.01 7.67
C GLU A 131 -3.79 -16.87 7.43
N THR A 132 -4.61 -16.97 6.38
CA THR A 132 -5.68 -16.00 6.11
C THR A 132 -6.75 -16.05 7.20
N ALA A 133 -7.21 -17.25 7.56
CA ALA A 133 -8.19 -17.44 8.63
C ALA A 133 -7.67 -16.89 9.96
N ARG A 134 -6.40 -17.13 10.31
CA ARG A 134 -5.75 -16.51 11.47
C ARG A 134 -5.83 -14.98 11.44
N CYS A 135 -5.52 -14.36 10.31
CA CYS A 135 -5.58 -12.91 10.17
C CYS A 135 -7.02 -12.38 10.38
N ILE A 136 -8.01 -12.99 9.74
CA ILE A 136 -9.40 -12.52 9.76
C ILE A 136 -10.11 -12.88 11.07
N GLU A 137 -10.05 -14.14 11.47
CA GLU A 137 -10.86 -14.71 12.56
C GLU A 137 -10.19 -14.57 13.93
N GLU A 138 -8.88 -14.83 14.04
CA GLU A 138 -8.17 -14.73 15.33
C GLU A 138 -7.72 -13.30 15.62
N TYR A 139 -7.19 -12.58 14.63
CA TYR A 139 -6.64 -11.24 14.83
C TYR A 139 -7.66 -10.12 14.54
N GLY A 140 -8.77 -10.43 13.88
CA GLY A 140 -9.79 -9.43 13.53
C GLY A 140 -9.34 -8.44 12.46
N PHE A 141 -8.41 -8.83 11.58
CA PHE A 141 -8.00 -7.98 10.45
C PHE A 141 -9.14 -7.86 9.45
N LEU A 142 -9.27 -6.70 8.80
CA LEU A 142 -10.37 -6.42 7.85
C LEU A 142 -10.13 -6.98 6.44
N GLY A 143 -9.00 -7.66 6.22
CA GLY A 143 -8.65 -8.19 4.92
C GLY A 143 -7.17 -8.48 4.78
N MET A 144 -6.77 -8.75 3.53
CA MET A 144 -5.41 -9.13 3.15
C MET A 144 -4.82 -8.14 2.14
N LYS A 145 -3.52 -7.89 2.25
CA LYS A 145 -2.72 -7.16 1.27
C LYS A 145 -1.71 -8.10 0.63
N LEU A 146 -1.65 -8.07 -0.70
CA LEU A 146 -0.68 -8.84 -1.49
C LEU A 146 0.37 -7.91 -2.12
N HIS A 147 1.54 -8.47 -2.47
CA HIS A 147 2.53 -7.75 -3.26
C HIS A 147 3.01 -8.55 -4.49
N PRO A 148 2.14 -8.77 -5.49
CA PRO A 148 2.42 -9.62 -6.67
C PRO A 148 3.72 -9.26 -7.40
N TYR A 149 3.98 -7.98 -7.61
CA TYR A 149 5.21 -7.52 -8.29
C TYR A 149 6.50 -7.87 -7.51
N ALA A 150 6.48 -7.78 -6.17
CA ALA A 150 7.68 -8.01 -5.37
C ALA A 150 7.97 -9.50 -5.19
N GLN A 151 6.92 -10.33 -5.21
CA GLN A 151 7.00 -11.78 -5.03
C GLN A 151 7.00 -12.55 -6.36
N GLY A 152 6.64 -11.91 -7.47
CA GLY A 152 6.71 -12.50 -8.82
C GLY A 152 5.61 -13.52 -9.14
N PHE A 153 4.35 -13.23 -8.79
CA PHE A 153 3.23 -14.15 -9.03
C PHE A 153 1.99 -13.46 -9.63
N PRO A 154 1.10 -14.19 -10.34
CA PRO A 154 -0.19 -13.67 -10.79
C PRO A 154 -1.16 -13.49 -9.61
N ALA A 155 -1.62 -12.27 -9.37
CA ALA A 155 -2.44 -11.93 -8.19
C ALA A 155 -3.68 -12.81 -7.98
N PHE A 156 -4.26 -13.30 -9.08
CA PHE A 156 -5.46 -14.14 -9.11
C PHE A 156 -5.17 -15.57 -9.62
N GLY A 157 -3.92 -16.03 -9.52
CA GLY A 157 -3.53 -17.39 -9.87
C GLY A 157 -4.21 -18.44 -8.99
N GLU A 158 -4.28 -19.68 -9.49
CA GLU A 158 -4.90 -20.80 -8.75
C GLU A 158 -4.20 -21.05 -7.41
N GLU A 159 -2.91 -20.78 -7.33
CA GLU A 159 -2.10 -20.90 -6.12
C GLU A 159 -2.54 -19.96 -4.99
N MET A 160 -3.26 -18.87 -5.32
CA MET A 160 -3.81 -17.90 -4.36
C MET A 160 -5.27 -18.17 -4.02
N ARG A 161 -5.96 -19.04 -4.77
CA ARG A 161 -7.37 -19.39 -4.53
C ARG A 161 -7.67 -19.76 -3.07
N PRO A 162 -6.83 -20.55 -2.37
CA PRO A 162 -7.11 -20.90 -0.96
C PRO A 162 -7.19 -19.70 0.00
N MET A 163 -6.56 -18.55 -0.33
CA MET A 163 -6.70 -17.32 0.44
C MET A 163 -8.01 -16.61 0.12
N PHE A 164 -8.37 -16.48 -1.16
CA PHE A 164 -9.61 -15.83 -1.58
C PHE A 164 -10.85 -16.56 -1.05
N GLU A 165 -10.82 -17.90 -1.02
CA GLU A 165 -11.91 -18.72 -0.45
C GLU A 165 -12.17 -18.49 1.05
N VAL A 166 -11.30 -17.77 1.77
CA VAL A 166 -11.53 -17.36 3.17
C VAL A 166 -12.16 -15.96 3.25
N LEU A 167 -12.03 -15.16 2.19
CA LEU A 167 -12.53 -13.78 2.13
C LEU A 167 -13.92 -13.67 1.48
N ASP A 168 -14.39 -14.73 0.84
CA ASP A 168 -15.73 -14.87 0.25
C ASP A 168 -16.81 -15.13 1.33
#